data_AF-A0A151C2F3-F1
#
_entry.id   AF-A0A151C2F3-F1
#
_cell.length_a   1.000
_cell.length_b   1.000
_cell.length_c   1.000
_cell.angle_alpha   90.00
_cell.angle_beta   90.00
_cell.angle_gamma   90.00
#
_symmetry.space_group_name_H-M   'P 1'
#
loop_
_entity.id
_entity.type
_entity.pdbx_description
1 polymer ?
#
loop_
_entity_poly.entity_id
_entity_poly.type
_entity_poly.pdbx_seq_one_letter_code
_entity_poly.pdbx_strand_id
1 'polypeptide(L)'
;MNRIFGQSLNVPWRWVVIVAALVAAVAHIPVIAPHLDEAPYMGVLFIILTLACAALAVTLIVHDGPVVYGLTVLTCGLAVIGYAATRLVAFPMLSDDVGNWLEPLGVVSIISESIAVVGSVIALVRGRSTTGQHLATSGS
;
A
#
# COMPACT_ATOMS: atom_id res chain seq x y z
N MET A 1 22.25 11.94 -0.15
CA MET A 1 20.80 11.59 -0.18
C MET A 1 20.50 10.33 -1.00
N ASN A 2 21.28 9.96 -2.03
CA ASN A 2 21.05 8.73 -2.84
C ASN A 2 21.13 7.38 -2.10
N ARG A 3 21.71 7.32 -0.89
CA ARG A 3 21.79 6.06 -0.13
C ARG A 3 20.45 5.56 0.39
N ILE A 4 19.50 6.47 0.64
CA ILE A 4 18.21 6.12 1.26
C ILE A 4 17.33 5.38 0.24
N PHE A 5 17.41 5.73 -1.04
CA PHE A 5 16.53 5.16 -2.07
C PHE A 5 17.10 3.90 -2.74
N GLY A 6 18.33 3.48 -2.43
CA GLY A 6 18.95 2.29 -3.03
C GLY A 6 19.18 2.41 -4.54
N GLN A 7 19.63 1.32 -5.17
CA GLN A 7 19.73 1.23 -6.63
C GLN A 7 18.33 1.08 -7.25
N SER A 8 18.14 1.67 -8.44
CA SER A 8 16.89 1.53 -9.20
C SER A 8 16.61 0.08 -9.56
N LEU A 9 15.39 -0.39 -9.32
CA LEU A 9 15.01 -1.79 -9.55
C LEU A 9 14.58 -2.08 -11.00
N ASN A 10 14.29 -1.04 -11.80
CA ASN A 10 13.86 -1.11 -13.20
C ASN A 10 12.66 -2.05 -13.40
N VAL A 11 11.61 -1.85 -12.61
CA VAL A 11 10.46 -2.76 -12.55
C VAL A 11 9.48 -2.47 -13.68
N PRO A 12 9.22 -3.40 -14.62
CA PRO A 12 8.36 -3.11 -15.77
C PRO A 12 6.87 -2.94 -15.41
N TRP A 13 6.41 -3.50 -14.29
CA TRP A 13 5.04 -3.32 -13.76
C TRP A 13 4.93 -2.21 -12.70
N ARG A 14 5.93 -1.33 -12.56
CA ARG A 14 5.89 -0.19 -11.62
C ARG A 14 4.61 0.64 -11.74
N TRP A 15 4.15 0.88 -12.97
CA TRP A 15 2.90 1.61 -13.23
C TRP A 15 1.66 0.93 -12.65
N VAL A 16 1.63 -0.40 -12.58
CA VAL A 16 0.54 -1.13 -11.93
C VAL A 16 0.50 -0.82 -10.44
N VAL A 17 1.66 -0.78 -9.77
CA VAL A 17 1.76 -0.44 -8.35
C VAL A 17 1.33 1.02 -8.11
N ILE A 18 1.75 1.94 -8.98
CA ILE A 18 1.35 3.36 -8.91
C ILE A 18 -0.17 3.51 -9.03
N VAL A 19 -0.77 2.91 -10.05
CA VAL A 19 -2.22 2.99 -10.27
C VAL A 19 -2.98 2.34 -9.12
N ALA A 20 -2.52 1.19 -8.65
CA ALA A 20 -3.13 0.50 -7.51
C ALA A 20 -3.09 1.37 -6.22
N ALA A 21 -1.96 2.00 -5.92
CA ALA A 21 -1.85 2.93 -4.79
C ALA A 21 -2.74 4.17 -4.95
N LEU A 22 -2.89 4.70 -6.17
CA LEU A 22 -3.81 5.82 -6.43
C LEU A 22 -5.27 5.41 -6.28
N VAL A 23 -5.66 4.22 -6.76
CA VAL A 23 -7.01 3.69 -6.58
C VAL A 23 -7.31 3.51 -5.09
N ALA A 24 -6.38 2.95 -4.32
CA ALA A 24 -6.51 2.86 -2.87
C ALA A 24 -6.71 4.24 -2.23
N ALA A 25 -5.90 5.24 -2.60
CA ALA A 25 -6.05 6.59 -2.06
C ALA A 25 -7.45 7.18 -2.36
N VAL A 26 -7.94 7.05 -3.58
CA VAL A 26 -9.24 7.60 -3.98
C VAL A 26 -10.40 6.83 -3.33
N ALA A 27 -10.30 5.50 -3.20
CA ALA A 27 -11.35 4.66 -2.61
C ALA A 27 -11.68 5.03 -1.15
N HIS A 28 -10.71 5.58 -0.41
CA HIS A 28 -10.92 6.03 0.96
C HIS A 28 -11.60 7.39 1.08
N ILE A 29 -11.55 8.25 0.07
CA ILE A 29 -12.07 9.62 0.16
C ILE A 29 -13.57 9.65 0.54
N PRO A 30 -14.46 8.87 -0.09
CA PRO A 30 -15.88 8.92 0.22
C PRO A 30 -16.23 8.43 1.63
N VAL A 31 -15.40 7.57 2.22
CA VAL A 31 -15.66 6.98 3.54
C VAL A 31 -15.11 7.83 4.70
N ILE A 32 -14.23 8.81 4.44
CA ILE A 32 -13.63 9.65 5.49
C ILE A 32 -14.67 10.43 6.27
N ALA A 33 -15.52 11.21 5.61
CA ALA A 33 -16.47 12.08 6.30
C ALA A 33 -17.47 11.29 7.18
N PRO A 34 -18.13 10.23 6.68
CA PRO A 34 -18.97 9.37 7.52
C PRO A 34 -18.24 8.81 8.74
N HIS A 35 -16.99 8.34 8.57
CA HIS A 35 -16.22 7.78 9.68
C HIS A 35 -15.70 8.84 10.65
N LEU A 36 -15.49 10.09 10.21
CA LEU A 36 -15.17 11.17 11.15
C LEU A 36 -16.34 11.50 12.07
N ASP A 37 -17.57 11.39 11.55
CA ASP A 37 -18.79 11.65 12.32
C ASP A 37 -19.14 10.48 13.25
N GLU A 38 -18.99 9.24 12.77
CA GLU A 38 -19.34 8.03 13.53
C GLU A 38 -18.21 7.55 14.46
N ALA A 39 -16.99 7.40 13.94
CA ALA A 39 -15.85 6.83 14.64
C ALA A 39 -14.57 7.64 14.36
N PRO A 40 -14.39 8.83 14.98
CA PRO A 40 -13.41 9.82 14.56
C PRO A 40 -11.97 9.30 14.38
N TYR A 41 -11.56 8.34 15.21
CA TYR A 41 -10.23 7.73 15.09
C TYR A 41 -10.04 6.98 13.76
N MET A 42 -11.07 6.32 13.24
CA MET A 42 -11.04 5.63 11.95
C MET A 42 -11.06 6.61 10.79
N GLY A 43 -11.84 7.68 10.90
CA GLY A 43 -11.82 8.76 9.92
C GLY A 43 -10.41 9.38 9.77
N VAL A 44 -9.71 9.61 10.90
CA VAL A 44 -8.31 10.07 10.90
C VAL A 44 -7.36 9.05 10.27
N LEU A 45 -7.52 7.76 10.58
CA LEU A 45 -6.71 6.70 9.95
C LEU A 45 -6.91 6.65 8.43
N PHE A 46 -8.15 6.81 7.93
CA PHE A 46 -8.41 6.89 6.50
C PHE A 46 -7.79 8.13 5.85
N ILE A 47 -7.77 9.27 6.52
CA ILE A 47 -7.04 10.47 6.03
C ILE A 47 -5.55 10.15 5.91
N ILE A 48 -4.94 9.60 6.95
CA ILE A 48 -3.50 9.27 6.97
C ILE A 48 -3.19 8.28 5.84
N LEU A 49 -3.99 7.23 5.69
CA LEU A 49 -3.82 6.21 4.65
C LEU A 49 -3.97 6.81 3.25
N THR A 50 -4.98 7.66 3.03
CA THR A 50 -5.20 8.36 1.76
C THR A 50 -3.97 9.17 1.36
N LEU A 51 -3.45 9.99 2.29
CA LEU A 51 -2.28 10.83 2.05
C LEU A 51 -1.02 9.99 1.85
N ALA A 52 -0.84 8.91 2.62
CA ALA A 52 0.30 8.01 2.48
C ALA A 52 0.29 7.30 1.12
N CYS A 53 -0.84 6.75 0.69
CA CYS A 53 -0.98 6.08 -0.61
C CYS A 53 -0.76 7.06 -1.77
N ALA A 54 -1.30 8.28 -1.69
CA ALA A 54 -1.05 9.33 -2.69
C ALA A 54 0.43 9.73 -2.74
N ALA A 55 1.06 9.95 -1.59
CA ALA A 55 2.48 10.28 -1.50
C ALA A 55 3.36 9.15 -2.03
N LEU A 56 3.03 7.89 -1.73
CA LEU A 56 3.73 6.72 -2.25
C LEU A 56 3.58 6.60 -3.77
N ALA A 57 2.40 6.84 -4.32
CA ALA A 57 2.21 6.85 -5.77
C ALA A 57 3.08 7.91 -6.46
N VAL A 58 3.09 9.15 -5.94
CA VAL A 58 3.95 10.23 -6.44
C VAL A 58 5.44 9.88 -6.29
N THR A 59 5.82 9.35 -5.13
CA THR A 59 7.22 8.94 -4.86
C THR A 59 7.62 7.82 -5.81
N LEU A 60 6.73 6.85 -6.06
CA LEU A 60 6.93 5.80 -7.04
C LEU A 60 6.93 6.31 -8.47
N ILE A 61 6.55 7.54 -8.80
CA ILE A 61 6.78 8.11 -10.15
C ILE A 61 8.21 8.65 -10.27
N VAL A 62 8.73 9.25 -9.20
CA VAL A 62 10.04 9.91 -9.19
C VAL A 62 11.19 8.95 -8.84
N HIS A 63 10.93 7.97 -7.99
CA HIS A 63 11.92 7.06 -7.43
C HIS A 63 11.50 5.59 -7.60
N ASP A 64 12.39 4.77 -8.15
CA ASP A 64 12.19 3.33 -8.36
C ASP A 64 13.07 2.50 -7.42
N GLY A 65 12.99 2.78 -6.13
CA GLY A 65 13.91 2.27 -5.12
C GLY A 65 13.27 1.25 -4.16
N PRO A 66 14.05 0.29 -3.60
CA PRO A 66 13.54 -0.71 -2.66
C PRO A 66 12.86 -0.12 -1.42
N VAL A 67 13.30 1.04 -0.93
CA VAL A 67 12.65 1.67 0.23
C VAL A 67 11.21 2.08 -0.06
N VAL A 68 10.95 2.62 -1.26
CA VAL A 68 9.60 3.05 -1.63
C VAL A 68 8.67 1.85 -1.75
N TYR A 69 9.11 0.77 -2.40
CA TYR A 69 8.35 -0.48 -2.46
C TYR A 69 8.14 -1.10 -1.08
N GLY A 70 9.14 -1.05 -0.18
CA GLY A 70 9.01 -1.53 1.18
C GLY A 70 7.96 -0.76 1.99
N LEU A 71 7.93 0.57 1.83
CA LEU A 71 6.89 1.41 2.43
C LEU A 71 5.51 1.12 1.84
N THR A 72 5.40 0.88 0.53
CA THR A 72 4.13 0.46 -0.08
C THR A 72 3.63 -0.87 0.49
N VAL A 73 4.51 -1.86 0.66
CA VAL A 73 4.14 -3.14 1.30
C VAL A 73 3.64 -2.90 2.73
N LEU A 74 4.34 -2.07 3.50
CA LEU A 74 3.97 -1.77 4.88
C LEU A 74 2.61 -1.05 4.94
N THR A 75 2.45 0.05 4.21
CA THR A 75 1.24 0.88 4.25
C THR A 75 0.02 0.12 3.76
N CYS A 76 0.08 -0.46 2.55
CA CYS A 76 -1.07 -1.19 2.00
C CYS A 76 -1.29 -2.52 2.73
N GLY A 77 -0.24 -3.19 3.22
CA GLY A 77 -0.38 -4.41 4.01
C GLY A 77 -1.09 -4.16 5.35
N LEU A 78 -0.77 -3.06 6.03
CA LEU A 78 -1.47 -2.66 7.25
C LEU A 78 -2.94 -2.35 6.98
N ALA A 79 -3.27 -1.74 5.84
CA ALA A 79 -4.65 -1.47 5.48
C ALA A 79 -5.46 -2.75 5.19
N VAL A 80 -4.88 -3.71 4.45
CA VAL A 80 -5.49 -5.04 4.24
C VAL A 80 -5.72 -5.76 5.58
N ILE A 81 -4.75 -5.71 6.49
CA ILE A 81 -4.89 -6.27 7.84
C ILE A 81 -5.97 -5.53 8.63
N GLY A 82 -6.01 -4.19 8.54
CA GLY A 82 -7.03 -3.36 9.18
C GLY A 82 -8.44 -3.70 8.71
N TYR A 83 -8.63 -3.86 7.41
CA TYR A 83 -9.91 -4.31 6.84
C TYR A 83 -10.31 -5.68 7.40
N ALA A 84 -9.42 -6.66 7.38
CA ALA A 84 -9.72 -7.97 7.95
C ALA A 84 -10.05 -7.87 9.46
N ALA A 85 -9.34 -7.03 10.19
CA ALA A 85 -9.55 -6.84 11.63
C ALA A 85 -10.95 -6.27 11.93
N THR A 86 -11.41 -5.24 11.20
CA THR A 86 -12.76 -4.68 11.41
C THR A 86 -13.87 -5.64 10.98
N ARG A 87 -13.59 -6.54 10.02
CA ARG A 87 -14.56 -7.57 9.61
C ARG A 87 -14.60 -8.79 10.53
N LEU A 88 -13.58 -9.00 11.34
CA LEU A 88 -13.45 -10.16 12.25
C LEU A 88 -13.75 -9.81 13.71
N VAL A 89 -13.37 -8.61 14.16
CA VAL A 89 -13.46 -8.18 15.55
C VAL A 89 -14.28 -6.90 15.62
N ALA A 90 -15.21 -6.82 16.57
CA ALA A 90 -15.99 -5.62 16.80
C ALA A 90 -15.09 -4.50 17.36
N PHE A 91 -14.84 -3.49 16.53
CA PHE A 91 -14.10 -2.30 16.94
C PHE A 91 -15.05 -1.33 17.66
N PRO A 92 -14.55 -0.51 18.60
CA PRO A 92 -15.35 0.52 19.22
C PRO A 92 -16.02 1.42 18.16
N MET A 93 -17.34 1.56 18.24
CA MET A 93 -18.15 2.37 17.31
C MET A 93 -18.22 1.82 15.86
N LEU A 94 -17.74 0.59 15.60
CA LEU A 94 -17.80 -0.08 14.31
C LEU A 94 -18.16 -1.57 14.46
N SER A 95 -19.07 -1.90 15.38
CA SER A 95 -19.52 -3.30 15.57
C SER A 95 -20.26 -3.85 14.36
N ASP A 96 -20.91 -2.96 13.62
CA ASP A 96 -21.84 -3.30 12.54
C ASP A 96 -21.10 -3.71 11.26
N ASP A 97 -19.79 -3.45 11.22
CA ASP A 97 -18.88 -3.83 10.15
C ASP A 97 -18.46 -5.31 10.22
N VAL A 98 -18.66 -5.99 11.35
CA VAL A 98 -18.30 -7.40 11.51
C VAL A 98 -19.09 -8.26 10.53
N GLY A 99 -18.39 -9.05 9.72
CA GLY A 99 -19.00 -9.88 8.67
C GLY A 99 -19.40 -9.13 7.40
N ASN A 100 -19.32 -7.79 7.34
CA ASN A 100 -19.64 -6.99 6.15
C ASN A 100 -18.49 -7.00 5.11
N TRP A 101 -18.15 -8.18 4.60
CA TRP A 101 -17.01 -8.38 3.69
C TRP A 101 -17.22 -7.81 2.27
N LEU A 102 -18.47 -7.58 1.88
CA LEU A 102 -18.86 -7.20 0.51
C LEU A 102 -19.20 -5.71 0.39
N GLU A 103 -18.84 -4.90 1.37
CA GLU A 103 -18.96 -3.45 1.30
C GLU A 103 -18.22 -2.92 0.05
N PRO A 104 -18.91 -2.33 -0.95
CA PRO A 104 -18.32 -2.07 -2.25
C PRO A 104 -17.02 -1.26 -2.23
N LEU A 105 -16.96 -0.19 -1.45
CA LEU A 105 -15.75 0.64 -1.34
C LEU A 105 -14.62 -0.08 -0.61
N GLY A 106 -14.96 -0.91 0.38
CA GLY A 106 -14.00 -1.78 1.07
C GLY A 106 -13.38 -2.81 0.14
N VAL A 107 -14.19 -3.43 -0.73
CA VAL A 107 -13.73 -4.40 -1.73
C VAL A 107 -12.81 -3.74 -2.77
N VAL A 108 -13.16 -2.55 -3.26
CA VAL A 108 -12.30 -1.81 -4.20
C VAL A 108 -10.96 -1.49 -3.55
N SER A 109 -10.99 -1.04 -2.29
CA SER A 109 -9.78 -0.73 -1.53
C SER A 109 -8.89 -1.96 -1.37
N ILE A 110 -9.39 -3.06 -0.79
CA ILE A 110 -8.58 -4.25 -0.50
C ILE A 110 -7.98 -4.89 -1.77
N ILE A 111 -8.70 -4.88 -2.90
CA ILE A 111 -8.17 -5.37 -4.17
C ILE A 111 -6.99 -4.51 -4.61
N SER A 112 -7.16 -3.19 -4.61
CA SER A 112 -6.11 -2.26 -5.02
C SER A 112 -4.89 -2.33 -4.10
N GLU A 113 -5.09 -2.39 -2.79
CA GLU A 113 -4.01 -2.52 -1.80
C GLU A 113 -3.27 -3.85 -1.94
N SER A 114 -4.00 -4.95 -2.16
CA SER A 114 -3.40 -6.27 -2.40
C SER A 114 -2.54 -6.28 -3.66
N ILE A 115 -3.00 -5.65 -4.75
CA ILE A 115 -2.21 -5.50 -5.98
C ILE A 115 -0.94 -4.68 -5.70
N ALA A 116 -1.04 -3.58 -4.95
CA ALA A 116 0.10 -2.75 -4.59
C ALA A 116 1.13 -3.53 -3.73
N VAL A 117 0.66 -4.31 -2.75
CA VAL A 117 1.50 -5.18 -1.92
C VAL A 117 2.20 -6.23 -2.77
N VAL A 118 1.45 -7.02 -3.55
CA VAL A 118 2.02 -8.11 -4.36
C VAL A 118 3.02 -7.56 -5.38
N GLY A 119 2.66 -6.50 -6.10
CA GLY A 119 3.55 -5.87 -7.08
C GLY A 119 4.84 -5.36 -6.46
N SER A 120 4.76 -4.77 -5.27
CA SER A 120 5.91 -4.26 -4.51
C SER A 120 6.78 -5.39 -3.94
N VAL A 121 6.18 -6.48 -3.45
CA VAL A 121 6.93 -7.67 -3.01
C VAL A 121 7.69 -8.29 -4.19
N ILE A 122 7.05 -8.46 -5.34
CA ILE A 122 7.71 -9.01 -6.54
C ILE A 122 8.87 -8.11 -6.97
N ALA A 123 8.69 -6.79 -6.95
CA ALA A 123 9.75 -5.82 -7.24
C ALA A 123 10.96 -6.00 -6.30
N LEU A 124 10.72 -6.08 -4.99
CA LEU A 124 11.76 -6.27 -3.99
C LEU A 124 12.49 -7.60 -4.13
N VAL A 125 11.77 -8.70 -4.38
CA VAL A 125 12.37 -10.03 -4.54
C VAL A 125 13.25 -10.08 -5.78
N ARG A 126 12.77 -9.57 -6.92
CA ARG A 126 13.53 -9.57 -8.18
C ARG A 126 14.72 -8.62 -8.17
N GLY A 127 14.58 -7.46 -7.51
CA GLY A 127 15.66 -6.50 -7.33
C GLY A 127 16.88 -7.06 -6.60
N ARG A 128 16.66 -7.93 -5.60
CA ARG A 128 17.73 -8.59 -4.84
C ARG A 128 18.53 -9.59 -5.68
N SER A 129 17.89 -10.26 -6.63
CA SER A 129 18.54 -11.24 -7.52
C SER A 129 19.55 -10.59 -8.47
N THR A 130 19.24 -9.39 -8.99
CA THR A 130 20.14 -8.68 -9.92
C THR A 130 21.40 -8.17 -9.23
N THR A 131 21.30 -7.65 -8.01
CA THR A 131 22.48 -7.19 -7.24
C THR A 131 23.41 -8.35 -6.86
N GLY A 132 22.87 -9.53 -6.53
CA GLY A 132 23.66 -10.72 -6.22
C GLY A 132 24.48 -11.24 -7.40
N GLN A 133 23.94 -11.17 -8.61
CA GLN A 133 24.64 -11.58 -9.84
C GLN A 133 25.81 -10.65 -10.22
N HIS A 134 25.66 -9.33 -10.02
CA HIS A 134 26.71 -8.37 -10.30
C HIS A 134 27.93 -8.55 -9.37
N LEU A 135 27.70 -8.81 -8.08
CA LEU A 135 28.79 -9.06 -7.12
C LEU A 135 29.54 -10.36 -7.41
N ALA A 136 28.85 -11.40 -7.87
CA ALA A 136 29.47 -12.68 -8.24
C ALA A 136 30.36 -12.60 -9.49
N THR A 137 30.04 -11.70 -10.43
CA THR A 137 30.79 -11.54 -11.70
C THR A 137 31.93 -10.53 -11.61
N SER A 138 31.89 -9.57 -10.67
CA SER A 138 33.01 -8.64 -10.44
C SER A 138 34.14 -9.20 -9.57
N GLY A 139 33.93 -10.38 -8.98
CA GLY A 139 34.89 -11.05 -8.10
C GLY A 139 35.69 -12.19 -8.74
N SER A 140 35.50 -12.44 -10.04
CA SER A 140 36.18 -13.45 -10.85
C SER A 140 37.09 -12.80 -11.89
#